data_AF-A0A956D1T0-F1
#
_entry.id   AF-A0A956D1T0-F1
#
_cell.length_a   1.000
_cell.length_b   1.000
_cell.length_c   1.000
_cell.angle_alpha   90.00
_cell.angle_beta   90.00
_cell.angle_gamma   90.00
#
_symmetry.space_group_name_H-M   'P 1'
#
loop_
_entity.id
_entity.type
_entity.pdbx_description
1 polymer ?
#
loop_
_entity_poly.entity_id
_entity_poly.type
_entity_poly.pdbx_seq_one_letter_code
_entity_poly.pdbx_strand_id
1 'polypeptide(L)'
;MGCDTASGAGADAGGEVDAASGDPGFLASCVYENTFAGAPECREYRSPGWSEGAVTRDCRRVFLGMAGELRVGEPCAFERVAGRCTVGDLATDGYVIVSSGGAEACGAAQTGCETFAGGTFEADASCDACTATGAEGPGAIVPTTPDCRDPRPGEPPGQSDGRVCTPTLISGSTEEGRAFADYADCGVVRTQRPYYAMPSDTPRAGEDDPRLEDADYLAEVDWVRSQAEASACSCCHSASRTPSGAAVWDTEAGPLWIDTVTDEALAMIAGYTDSAAFGFLEASQNNGFDRSRTGLPTTDVPRLQAFAERELARRGLSVEEAAALPPFAPFFRELIDHVPDDCGPGVGLDDEGRLRWTGGAARYVWVLEAAARSPGVPPNWDLPEGTLWAITVPADASPLGCGMAYGEVADAVIQRVPADGVAPSPLVSGETYYLAVMRDIAQPITRCRFVAP
;
A
#
# COMPACT_ATOMS: atom_id res chain seq x y z
N MET A 1 26.67 -48.21 26.58
CA MET A 1 26.76 -48.93 25.29
C MET A 1 25.90 -48.15 24.33
N GLY A 2 26.53 -47.58 23.30
CA GLY A 2 25.99 -46.47 22.51
C GLY A 2 24.83 -46.83 21.59
N CYS A 3 24.06 -45.79 21.25
CA CYS A 3 23.82 -45.31 19.89
C CYS A 3 23.32 -43.86 19.96
N ASP A 4 23.89 -43.03 19.09
CA ASP A 4 23.48 -41.67 18.71
C ASP A 4 22.01 -41.63 18.25
N THR A 5 21.26 -40.51 18.30
CA THR A 5 21.45 -39.31 17.47
C THR A 5 20.94 -38.02 18.10
N ALA A 6 21.70 -36.96 17.85
CA ALA A 6 21.44 -35.56 18.12
C ALA A 6 20.31 -34.95 17.26
N SER A 7 19.56 -34.02 17.84
CA SER A 7 19.00 -32.85 17.13
C SER A 7 19.21 -31.64 18.03
N GLY A 8 20.39 -31.03 17.89
CA GLY A 8 20.72 -29.76 18.51
C GLY A 8 20.06 -28.61 17.76
N ALA A 9 19.50 -27.70 18.53
CA ALA A 9 19.08 -26.38 18.10
C ALA A 9 20.23 -25.62 17.42
N GLY A 10 19.93 -24.93 16.31
CA GLY A 10 20.62 -23.71 15.89
C GLY A 10 19.52 -22.67 15.74
N ALA A 11 19.35 -21.70 16.65
CA ALA A 11 20.25 -20.58 16.93
C ALA A 11 20.60 -19.83 15.64
N ASP A 12 19.87 -18.73 15.44
CA ASP A 12 20.26 -17.58 14.64
C ASP A 12 21.74 -17.28 14.84
N ALA A 13 22.52 -17.58 13.80
CA ALA A 13 23.77 -16.88 13.58
C ALA A 13 23.45 -15.83 12.51
N GLY A 14 23.35 -14.57 12.95
CA GLY A 14 23.65 -13.45 12.08
C GLY A 14 25.02 -13.73 11.47
N GLY A 15 25.01 -14.17 10.21
CA GLY A 15 26.20 -14.32 9.42
C GLY A 15 26.81 -12.93 9.29
N GLU A 16 27.88 -12.71 10.04
CA GLU A 16 28.84 -11.64 9.80
C GLU A 16 29.06 -11.59 8.28
N VAL A 17 28.66 -10.48 7.67
CA VAL A 17 28.85 -10.26 6.24
C VAL A 17 30.35 -10.29 6.05
N ASP A 18 30.89 -11.42 5.57
CA ASP A 18 32.28 -11.51 5.18
C ASP A 18 32.53 -10.32 4.25
N ALA A 19 33.33 -9.37 4.72
CA ALA A 19 33.84 -8.27 3.93
C ALA A 19 34.82 -8.84 2.90
N ALA A 20 34.27 -9.60 1.96
CA ALA A 20 34.97 -10.07 0.79
C ALA A 20 35.36 -8.82 0.01
N SER A 21 36.65 -8.66 -0.23
CA SER A 21 37.17 -7.75 -1.24
C SER A 21 36.59 -8.17 -2.60
N GLY A 22 35.39 -7.71 -2.93
CA GLY A 22 34.76 -8.14 -4.17
C GLY A 22 35.47 -7.55 -5.37
N ASP A 23 35.24 -8.22 -6.49
CA ASP A 23 35.82 -7.84 -7.77
C ASP A 23 35.25 -6.47 -8.17
N PRO A 24 36.08 -5.43 -8.38
CA PRO A 24 35.61 -4.13 -8.87
C PRO A 24 34.97 -4.19 -10.27
N GLY A 25 35.13 -5.31 -10.99
CA GLY A 25 34.43 -5.63 -12.23
C GLY A 25 33.25 -6.58 -12.08
N PHE A 26 32.80 -6.89 -10.85
CA PHE A 26 31.69 -7.80 -10.63
C PHE A 26 30.41 -7.26 -11.28
N LEU A 27 29.82 -8.10 -12.14
CA LEU A 27 28.58 -7.79 -12.83
C LEU A 27 27.67 -9.01 -12.76
N ALA A 28 26.42 -8.79 -12.39
CA ALA A 28 25.35 -9.75 -12.53
C ALA A 28 24.02 -9.03 -12.73
N SER A 29 23.03 -9.76 -13.22
CA SER A 29 21.66 -9.29 -13.29
C SER A 29 20.68 -10.37 -12.83
N CYS A 30 19.54 -9.96 -12.31
CA CYS A 30 18.43 -10.82 -11.91
C CYS A 30 17.16 -10.30 -12.57
N VAL A 31 16.62 -11.03 -13.55
CA VAL A 31 15.39 -10.67 -14.25
C VAL A 31 14.20 -11.26 -13.52
N TYR A 32 13.16 -10.47 -13.26
CA TYR A 32 11.95 -10.93 -12.58
C TYR A 32 10.71 -10.18 -13.10
N GLU A 33 9.54 -10.73 -12.85
CA GLU A 33 8.27 -10.06 -13.14
C GLU A 33 7.88 -9.19 -11.94
N ASN A 34 7.78 -7.88 -12.13
CA ASN A 34 7.22 -7.00 -11.11
C ASN A 34 5.70 -7.10 -11.16
N THR A 35 5.09 -7.76 -10.17
CA THR A 35 3.63 -7.96 -10.16
C THR A 35 2.83 -6.70 -9.86
N PHE A 36 3.46 -5.62 -9.37
CA PHE A 36 2.83 -4.30 -9.28
C PHE A 36 2.80 -3.59 -10.63
N ALA A 37 3.82 -3.76 -11.46
CA ALA A 37 3.88 -3.14 -12.78
C ALA A 37 3.23 -4.01 -13.88
N GLY A 38 3.11 -5.32 -13.64
CA GLY A 38 2.74 -6.28 -14.68
C GLY A 38 3.74 -6.31 -15.83
N ALA A 39 5.01 -6.02 -15.53
CA ALA A 39 6.07 -5.90 -16.51
C ALA A 39 7.40 -6.50 -15.99
N PRO A 40 8.28 -6.97 -16.90
CA PRO A 40 9.62 -7.40 -16.54
C PRO A 40 10.46 -6.24 -15.97
N GLU A 41 11.15 -6.54 -14.88
CA GLU A 41 12.22 -5.71 -14.32
C GLU A 41 13.50 -6.52 -14.23
N CYS A 42 14.61 -5.80 -14.07
CA CYS A 42 15.90 -6.41 -13.91
C CYS A 42 16.71 -5.67 -12.85
N ARG A 43 17.13 -6.39 -11.81
CA ARG A 43 18.06 -5.88 -10.80
C ARG A 43 19.48 -6.16 -11.26
N GLU A 44 20.29 -5.12 -11.31
CA GLU A 44 21.68 -5.14 -11.76
C GLU A 44 22.63 -4.87 -10.61
N TYR A 45 23.63 -5.73 -10.46
CA TYR A 45 24.61 -5.68 -9.39
C TYR A 45 25.96 -5.33 -10.01
N ARG A 46 26.53 -4.17 -9.64
CA ARG A 46 27.77 -3.62 -10.22
C ARG A 46 28.86 -3.31 -9.20
N SER A 47 28.58 -3.50 -7.92
CA SER A 47 29.46 -3.06 -6.83
C SER A 47 30.45 -4.15 -6.39
N PRO A 48 31.68 -3.80 -5.95
CA PRO A 48 32.58 -4.73 -5.28
C PRO A 48 32.05 -5.26 -3.94
N GLY A 49 30.96 -4.74 -3.37
CA GLY A 49 30.33 -5.38 -2.20
C GLY A 49 29.46 -6.59 -2.55
N TRP A 50 29.19 -6.83 -3.84
CA TRP A 50 28.46 -8.01 -4.27
C TRP A 50 29.38 -9.19 -4.59
N SER A 51 28.94 -10.39 -4.20
CA SER A 51 29.54 -11.67 -4.58
C SER A 51 28.50 -12.53 -5.29
N GLU A 52 28.94 -13.50 -6.08
CA GLU A 52 28.02 -14.44 -6.74
C GLU A 52 27.09 -15.14 -5.74
N GLY A 53 27.62 -15.52 -4.56
CA GLY A 53 26.83 -16.13 -3.49
C GLY A 53 25.79 -15.17 -2.90
N ALA A 54 26.14 -13.90 -2.70
CA ALA A 54 25.21 -12.88 -2.21
C ALA A 54 24.10 -12.59 -3.23
N VAL A 55 24.47 -12.35 -4.49
CA VAL A 55 23.51 -12.12 -5.57
C VAL A 55 22.61 -13.33 -5.80
N THR A 56 23.12 -14.56 -5.68
CA THR A 56 22.28 -15.76 -5.79
C THR A 56 21.22 -15.82 -4.69
N ARG A 57 21.57 -15.43 -3.46
CA ARG A 57 20.61 -15.37 -2.35
C ARG A 57 19.58 -14.27 -2.55
N ASP A 58 20.03 -13.09 -2.95
CA ASP A 58 19.15 -11.95 -3.23
C ASP A 58 18.20 -12.25 -4.39
N CYS A 59 18.72 -12.76 -5.51
CA CYS A 59 17.93 -13.08 -6.70
C CYS A 59 16.83 -14.12 -6.44
N ARG A 60 17.03 -15.05 -5.48
CA ARG A 60 16.00 -16.03 -5.08
C ARG A 60 14.82 -15.41 -4.32
N ARG A 61 14.95 -14.16 -3.87
CA ARG A 61 13.94 -13.42 -3.11
C ARG A 61 13.77 -12.00 -3.64
N VAL A 62 14.14 -11.77 -4.90
CA VAL A 62 14.39 -10.44 -5.47
C VAL A 62 13.19 -9.50 -5.35
N PHE A 63 11.98 -10.06 -5.37
CA PHE A 63 10.76 -9.29 -5.27
C PHE A 63 9.70 -10.07 -4.48
N LEU A 64 9.35 -9.56 -3.29
CA LEU A 64 8.37 -10.17 -2.36
C LEU A 64 8.62 -11.68 -2.12
N GLY A 65 9.88 -12.09 -2.00
CA GLY A 65 10.25 -13.49 -1.77
C GLY A 65 10.17 -14.40 -3.01
N MET A 66 9.83 -13.86 -4.17
CA MET A 66 9.85 -14.60 -5.45
C MET A 66 11.26 -14.65 -6.03
N ALA A 67 11.57 -15.76 -6.71
CA ALA A 67 12.85 -15.96 -7.37
C ALA A 67 12.86 -15.37 -8.78
N GLY A 68 13.91 -14.63 -9.12
CA GLY A 68 14.21 -14.21 -10.49
C GLY A 68 15.17 -15.16 -11.22
N GLU A 69 15.46 -14.82 -12.47
CA GLU A 69 16.44 -15.47 -13.32
C GLU A 69 17.79 -14.77 -13.19
N LEU A 70 18.74 -15.41 -12.51
CA LEU A 70 20.11 -14.91 -12.33
C LEU A 70 20.95 -15.09 -13.62
N ARG A 71 21.64 -14.03 -14.03
CA ARG A 71 22.61 -14.01 -15.12
C ARG A 71 23.92 -13.37 -14.63
N VAL A 72 24.94 -14.20 -14.41
CA VAL A 72 26.26 -13.74 -13.96
C VAL A 72 27.08 -13.24 -15.15
N GLY A 73 27.73 -12.08 -15.01
CA GLY A 73 28.52 -11.45 -16.06
C GLY A 73 27.71 -10.68 -17.10
N GLU A 74 26.38 -10.59 -16.93
CA GLU A 74 25.49 -9.93 -17.88
C GLU A 74 24.79 -8.73 -17.22
N PRO A 75 24.77 -7.56 -17.87
CA PRO A 75 24.02 -6.40 -17.39
C PRO A 75 22.52 -6.58 -17.64
N CYS A 76 21.72 -5.72 -17.01
CA CYS A 76 20.31 -5.63 -17.35
C CYS A 76 20.11 -5.05 -18.76
N ALA A 77 19.33 -5.75 -19.58
CA ALA A 77 19.10 -5.38 -20.97
C ALA A 77 17.63 -5.56 -21.36
N PHE A 78 17.02 -4.46 -21.83
CA PHE A 78 15.68 -4.42 -22.41
C PHE A 78 15.70 -3.61 -23.71
N GLU A 79 14.81 -3.94 -24.66
CA GLU A 79 14.68 -3.22 -25.93
C GLU A 79 14.15 -1.79 -25.73
N ARG A 80 13.22 -1.61 -24.78
CA ARG A 80 12.72 -0.31 -24.31
C ARG A 80 12.88 -0.23 -22.80
N VAL A 81 13.41 0.89 -22.32
CA VAL A 81 13.64 1.17 -20.90
C VAL A 81 12.78 2.35 -20.51
N ALA A 82 11.96 2.18 -19.48
CA ALA A 82 11.15 3.26 -18.93
C ALA A 82 11.96 4.15 -17.97
N GLY A 83 12.96 3.57 -17.32
CA GLY A 83 13.89 4.29 -16.46
C GLY A 83 14.79 3.36 -15.66
N ARG A 84 15.61 3.95 -14.80
CA ARG A 84 16.55 3.25 -13.93
C ARG A 84 16.41 3.74 -12.50
N CYS A 85 16.36 2.82 -11.57
CA CYS A 85 16.31 3.09 -10.15
C CYS A 85 17.64 2.77 -9.50
N THR A 86 18.28 3.74 -8.87
CA THR A 86 19.46 3.46 -8.03
C THR A 86 19.03 3.26 -6.58
N VAL A 87 19.31 2.09 -6.01
CA VAL A 87 18.96 1.75 -4.63
C VAL A 87 20.24 1.56 -3.82
N GLY A 88 20.33 2.26 -2.69
CA GLY A 88 21.50 2.22 -1.81
C GLY A 88 22.74 2.87 -2.44
N ASP A 89 23.91 2.55 -1.88
CA ASP A 89 25.20 3.07 -2.38
C ASP A 89 25.87 2.06 -3.31
N LEU A 90 25.92 2.38 -4.61
CA LEU A 90 26.53 1.54 -5.65
C LEU A 90 28.03 1.27 -5.44
N ALA A 91 28.70 1.97 -4.52
CA ALA A 91 30.09 1.69 -4.15
C ALA A 91 30.23 0.57 -3.10
N THR A 92 29.14 0.21 -2.41
CA THR A 92 29.11 -0.79 -1.35
C THR A 92 28.16 -1.93 -1.71
N ASP A 93 26.89 -1.88 -1.34
CA ASP A 93 25.92 -2.95 -1.57
C ASP A 93 24.69 -2.48 -2.38
N GLY A 94 24.73 -1.29 -2.96
CA GLY A 94 23.67 -0.81 -3.82
C GLY A 94 23.52 -1.58 -5.13
N TYR A 95 22.37 -1.43 -5.77
CA TYR A 95 22.03 -2.03 -7.05
C TYR A 95 21.19 -1.08 -7.91
N VAL A 96 21.07 -1.40 -9.20
CA VAL A 96 20.22 -0.65 -10.14
C VAL A 96 19.04 -1.52 -10.56
N ILE A 97 17.80 -1.04 -10.42
CA ILE A 97 16.65 -1.68 -11.07
C ILE A 97 16.44 -1.01 -12.42
N VAL A 98 16.43 -1.79 -13.49
CA VAL A 98 16.06 -1.34 -14.83
C VAL A 98 14.64 -1.80 -15.10
N SER A 99 13.72 -0.88 -15.37
CA SER A 99 12.33 -1.20 -15.67
C SER A 99 12.10 -1.18 -17.18
N SER A 100 11.51 -2.25 -17.72
CA SER A 100 11.18 -2.33 -19.13
C SER A 100 9.92 -1.53 -19.49
N GLY A 101 9.83 -1.06 -20.74
CA GLY A 101 8.65 -0.36 -21.25
C GLY A 101 8.97 0.99 -21.90
N GLY A 102 7.94 1.67 -22.43
CA GLY A 102 8.02 3.03 -22.92
C GLY A 102 7.42 4.06 -21.96
N ALA A 103 6.96 5.19 -22.49
CA ALA A 103 6.31 6.28 -21.77
C ALA A 103 5.19 5.81 -20.81
N GLU A 104 4.47 4.76 -21.20
CA GLU A 104 3.41 4.14 -20.41
C GLU A 104 3.86 3.61 -19.04
N ALA A 105 5.08 3.06 -19.00
CA ALA A 105 5.63 2.36 -17.85
C ALA A 105 6.36 3.30 -16.88
N CYS A 106 6.62 4.55 -17.27
CA CYS A 106 7.46 5.48 -16.50
C CYS A 106 7.00 5.68 -15.06
N GLY A 107 5.72 5.99 -14.82
CA GLY A 107 5.24 6.24 -13.46
C GLY A 107 5.13 4.97 -12.61
N ALA A 108 4.88 3.81 -13.21
CA ALA A 108 4.94 2.53 -12.48
C ALA A 108 6.38 2.22 -12.07
N ALA A 109 7.34 2.41 -12.97
CA ALA A 109 8.77 2.25 -12.72
C ALA A 109 9.28 3.26 -11.67
N GLN A 110 8.85 4.52 -11.75
CA GLN A 110 9.17 5.55 -10.77
C GLN A 110 8.62 5.21 -9.38
N THR A 111 7.34 4.83 -9.29
CA THR A 111 6.72 4.42 -8.01
C THR A 111 7.41 3.18 -7.45
N GLY A 112 7.68 2.18 -8.30
CA GLY A 112 8.49 1.00 -8.00
C GLY A 112 9.82 1.38 -7.36
N CYS A 113 10.49 2.37 -7.95
CA CYS A 113 11.78 2.84 -7.50
C CYS A 113 11.74 3.62 -6.18
N GLU A 114 11.08 4.78 -6.21
CA GLU A 114 11.17 5.78 -5.15
C GLU A 114 10.39 5.33 -3.94
N THR A 115 9.25 4.68 -4.15
CA THR A 115 8.32 4.36 -3.08
C THR A 115 8.53 2.94 -2.54
N PHE A 116 8.73 1.93 -3.40
CA PHE A 116 8.91 0.54 -2.93
C PHE A 116 10.35 0.13 -2.71
N ALA A 117 11.26 0.52 -3.59
CA ALA A 117 12.68 0.17 -3.47
C ALA A 117 13.47 1.19 -2.64
N GLY A 118 12.91 2.37 -2.35
CA GLY A 118 13.58 3.45 -1.62
C GLY A 118 14.76 4.05 -2.38
N GLY A 119 14.73 3.99 -3.72
CA GLY A 119 15.80 4.46 -4.58
C GLY A 119 15.56 5.84 -5.18
N THR A 120 16.48 6.25 -6.06
CA THR A 120 16.34 7.45 -6.91
C THR A 120 16.06 7.04 -8.34
N PHE A 121 14.96 7.54 -8.91
CA PHE A 121 14.54 7.20 -10.27
C PHE A 121 15.09 8.18 -11.30
N GLU A 122 15.71 7.65 -12.34
CA GLU A 122 16.11 8.37 -13.55
C GLU A 122 15.22 7.88 -14.70
N ALA A 123 14.30 8.75 -15.11
CA ALA A 123 13.36 8.48 -16.19
C ALA A 123 14.06 8.45 -17.57
N ASP A 124 13.56 7.62 -18.49
CA ASP A 124 13.95 7.70 -19.90
C ASP A 124 13.35 8.95 -20.56
N ALA A 125 13.97 9.46 -21.63
CA ALA A 125 13.49 10.64 -22.35
C ALA A 125 12.06 10.47 -22.90
N SER A 126 11.59 9.24 -23.10
CA SER A 126 10.19 8.97 -23.47
C SER A 126 9.17 9.36 -22.39
N CYS A 127 9.61 9.57 -21.13
CA CYS A 127 8.76 9.93 -20.01
C CYS A 127 8.39 11.43 -19.94
N ASP A 128 9.03 12.29 -20.74
CA ASP A 128 8.85 13.75 -20.72
C ASP A 128 7.60 14.23 -21.48
N ALA A 129 6.78 13.32 -22.02
CA ALA A 129 5.62 13.69 -22.80
C ALA A 129 4.39 14.00 -21.91
N CYS A 130 3.80 15.19 -22.11
CA CYS A 130 2.48 15.55 -21.56
C CYS A 130 1.30 14.74 -22.14
N THR A 131 1.59 13.80 -23.03
CA THR A 131 0.59 12.92 -23.62
C THR A 131 0.27 11.82 -22.61
N ALA A 132 -1.00 11.69 -22.23
CA ALA A 132 -1.48 10.50 -21.57
C ALA A 132 -1.23 9.30 -22.50
N THR A 133 -0.17 8.54 -22.22
CA THR A 133 0.17 7.35 -22.98
C THR A 133 0.17 6.18 -22.03
N GLY A 134 -0.50 5.10 -22.42
CA GLY A 134 -0.38 3.80 -21.76
C GLY A 134 -1.66 3.18 -21.26
N ALA A 135 -1.74 1.86 -21.45
CA ALA A 135 -2.64 1.00 -20.70
C ALA A 135 -2.24 1.05 -19.22
N GLU A 136 -3.26 1.14 -18.37
CA GLU A 136 -3.12 1.17 -16.93
C GLU A 136 -2.41 -0.10 -16.44
N GLY A 137 -1.62 0.02 -15.38
CA GLY A 137 -1.03 -1.13 -14.69
C GLY A 137 -2.13 -1.99 -14.03
N PRO A 138 -1.93 -2.52 -12.81
CA PRO A 138 -3.04 -3.12 -12.07
C PRO A 138 -4.15 -2.06 -12.00
N GLY A 139 -5.31 -2.36 -12.61
CA GLY A 139 -6.26 -1.34 -13.07
C GLY A 139 -6.65 -0.30 -12.03
N ALA A 140 -7.18 0.84 -12.51
CA ALA A 140 -7.47 2.00 -11.68
C ALA A 140 -8.23 1.66 -10.38
N ILE A 141 -7.88 2.36 -9.30
CA ILE A 141 -8.53 2.21 -8.02
C ILE A 141 -9.97 2.66 -8.15
N VAL A 142 -10.89 1.74 -7.87
CA VAL A 142 -12.31 2.03 -7.86
C VAL A 142 -12.62 2.81 -6.58
N PRO A 143 -13.10 4.07 -6.68
CA PRO A 143 -13.42 4.88 -5.51
C PRO A 143 -14.48 4.23 -4.63
N THR A 144 -14.45 4.58 -3.34
CA THR A 144 -15.42 4.08 -2.37
C THR A 144 -16.85 4.48 -2.75
N THR A 145 -17.72 3.48 -2.88
CA THR A 145 -19.17 3.67 -2.99
C THR A 145 -19.90 2.73 -2.03
N PRO A 146 -20.96 3.17 -1.34
CA PRO A 146 -21.79 2.24 -0.58
C PRO A 146 -22.47 1.22 -1.51
N ASP A 147 -22.27 -0.07 -1.24
CA ASP A 147 -23.00 -1.16 -1.87
C ASP A 147 -24.21 -1.49 -0.98
N CYS A 148 -25.40 -1.18 -1.48
CA CYS A 148 -26.65 -1.33 -0.75
C CYS A 148 -27.44 -2.53 -1.29
N ARG A 149 -27.48 -3.62 -0.52
CA ARG A 149 -28.16 -4.87 -0.87
C ARG A 149 -29.30 -5.19 0.10
N ASP A 150 -30.25 -6.00 -0.35
CA ASP A 150 -31.28 -6.54 0.54
C ASP A 150 -30.65 -7.50 1.58
N PRO A 151 -31.18 -7.56 2.81
CA PRO A 151 -30.74 -8.53 3.80
C PRO A 151 -30.97 -9.96 3.28
N ARG A 152 -30.10 -10.89 3.67
CA ARG A 152 -30.24 -12.28 3.23
C ARG A 152 -31.45 -12.95 3.88
N PRO A 153 -31.99 -14.03 3.29
CA PRO A 153 -33.10 -14.76 3.89
C PRO A 153 -32.80 -15.18 5.34
N GLY A 154 -33.64 -14.74 6.27
CA GLY A 154 -33.50 -15.04 7.71
C GLY A 154 -32.80 -13.96 8.53
N GLU A 155 -32.18 -12.96 7.89
CA GLU A 155 -31.56 -11.83 8.58
C GLU A 155 -32.56 -10.70 8.86
N PRO A 156 -32.33 -9.87 9.89
CA PRO A 156 -33.13 -8.68 10.14
C PRO A 156 -32.98 -7.64 9.02
N PRO A 157 -33.96 -6.71 8.88
CA PRO A 157 -33.82 -5.55 8.00
C PRO A 157 -32.53 -4.78 8.30
N GLY A 158 -31.88 -4.25 7.25
CA GLY A 158 -30.71 -3.41 7.41
C GLY A 158 -31.03 -2.00 7.91
N GLN A 159 -30.00 -1.29 8.34
CA GLN A 159 -30.07 0.04 8.98
C GLN A 159 -30.41 1.16 7.99
N SER A 160 -30.27 0.92 6.68
CA SER A 160 -30.48 1.92 5.62
C SER A 160 -31.76 1.65 4.85
N ASP A 161 -32.89 2.12 5.39
CA ASP A 161 -34.23 1.92 4.83
C ASP A 161 -34.57 0.43 4.57
N GLY A 162 -34.11 -0.44 5.47
CA GLY A 162 -34.29 -1.89 5.40
C GLY A 162 -33.24 -2.63 4.56
N ARG A 163 -32.36 -1.92 3.85
CA ARG A 163 -31.19 -2.47 3.15
C ARG A 163 -29.93 -2.38 4.00
N VAL A 164 -28.97 -3.24 3.69
CA VAL A 164 -27.62 -3.23 4.26
C VAL A 164 -26.72 -2.49 3.30
N CYS A 165 -26.24 -1.32 3.72
CA CYS A 165 -25.33 -0.49 2.93
C CYS A 165 -23.91 -0.61 3.50
N THR A 166 -23.01 -1.21 2.74
CA THR A 166 -21.62 -1.44 3.17
C THR A 166 -20.69 -0.58 2.33
N PRO A 167 -19.84 0.25 2.94
CA PRO A 167 -18.90 1.06 2.18
C PRO A 167 -17.80 0.15 1.58
N THR A 168 -17.63 0.21 0.27
CA THR A 168 -16.65 -0.60 -0.46
C THR A 168 -15.24 -0.01 -0.34
N LEU A 169 -14.65 -0.06 0.85
CA LEU A 169 -13.26 0.34 1.07
C LEU A 169 -12.50 -0.58 2.02
N ILE A 170 -11.16 -0.50 2.01
CA ILE A 170 -10.31 -1.35 2.86
C ILE A 170 -10.54 -1.20 4.36
N SER A 171 -11.00 -0.03 4.81
CA SER A 171 -11.41 0.23 6.20
C SER A 171 -12.92 0.14 6.43
N GLY A 172 -13.67 -0.33 5.43
CA GLY A 172 -15.11 -0.44 5.45
C GLY A 172 -15.59 -1.67 6.21
N SER A 173 -16.73 -1.53 6.87
CA SER A 173 -17.40 -2.59 7.62
C SER A 173 -18.89 -2.62 7.30
N THR A 174 -19.45 -3.82 7.22
CA THR A 174 -20.90 -4.03 7.17
C THR A 174 -21.50 -3.96 8.57
N GLU A 175 -22.81 -4.16 8.69
CA GLU A 175 -23.49 -4.17 10.00
C GLU A 175 -23.00 -5.35 10.87
N GLU A 176 -22.89 -5.11 12.19
CA GLU A 176 -22.43 -6.13 13.13
C GLU A 176 -23.26 -7.42 13.05
N GLY A 177 -22.58 -8.57 13.07
CA GLY A 177 -23.19 -9.89 12.93
C GLY A 177 -23.40 -10.34 11.48
N ARG A 178 -23.06 -9.51 10.48
CA ARG A 178 -23.03 -9.89 9.06
C ARG A 178 -21.59 -10.00 8.56
N ALA A 179 -21.38 -10.71 7.46
CA ALA A 179 -20.08 -10.80 6.80
C ALA A 179 -19.96 -9.74 5.68
N PHE A 180 -18.82 -9.04 5.63
CA PHE A 180 -18.56 -7.98 4.64
C PHE A 180 -18.72 -8.48 3.21
N ALA A 181 -18.13 -9.64 2.90
CA ALA A 181 -18.13 -10.22 1.55
C ALA A 181 -19.53 -10.56 1.01
N ASP A 182 -20.56 -10.56 1.87
CA ASP A 182 -21.94 -10.78 1.47
C ASP A 182 -22.62 -9.49 1.02
N TYR A 183 -22.11 -8.33 1.44
CA TYR A 183 -22.71 -7.01 1.28
C TYR A 183 -21.84 -5.98 0.57
N ALA A 184 -20.60 -6.33 0.22
CA ALA A 184 -19.68 -5.51 -0.56
C ALA A 184 -18.81 -6.38 -1.48
N ASP A 185 -18.25 -5.76 -2.52
CA ASP A 185 -17.38 -6.45 -3.49
C ASP A 185 -15.90 -6.38 -3.07
N CYS A 186 -15.33 -7.54 -2.72
CA CYS A 186 -13.89 -7.66 -2.45
C CYS A 186 -13.01 -7.40 -3.68
N GLY A 187 -13.53 -7.50 -4.90
CA GLY A 187 -12.84 -7.09 -6.11
C GLY A 187 -12.52 -5.59 -6.08
N VAL A 188 -13.49 -4.76 -5.73
CA VAL A 188 -13.33 -3.30 -5.55
C VAL A 188 -12.30 -3.00 -4.45
N VAL A 189 -12.41 -3.63 -3.28
CA VAL A 189 -11.44 -3.44 -2.18
C VAL A 189 -10.01 -3.77 -2.62
N ARG A 190 -9.82 -4.86 -3.37
CA ARG A 190 -8.50 -5.27 -3.86
C ARG A 190 -7.92 -4.35 -4.94
N THR A 191 -8.75 -3.53 -5.60
CA THR A 191 -8.20 -2.44 -6.43
C THR A 191 -7.51 -1.39 -5.56
N GLN A 192 -8.12 -1.01 -4.43
CA GLN A 192 -7.60 0.03 -3.53
C GLN A 192 -6.33 -0.37 -2.80
N ARG A 193 -6.22 -1.66 -2.46
CA ARG A 193 -5.04 -2.26 -1.84
C ARG A 193 -4.82 -3.65 -2.45
N PRO A 194 -3.89 -3.78 -3.41
CA PRO A 194 -3.54 -5.06 -3.98
C PRO A 194 -3.15 -6.06 -2.90
N TYR A 195 -3.58 -7.30 -3.09
CA TYR A 195 -3.38 -8.38 -2.17
C TYR A 195 -2.51 -9.47 -2.82
N TYR A 196 -1.64 -10.09 -2.03
CA TYR A 196 -0.83 -11.23 -2.43
C TYR A 196 -0.84 -12.29 -1.34
N ALA A 197 -0.89 -13.55 -1.77
CA ALA A 197 -0.82 -14.68 -0.87
C ALA A 197 0.53 -14.72 -0.20
N MET A 198 0.48 -14.64 1.12
CA MET A 198 1.64 -14.75 1.98
C MET A 198 1.24 -15.70 3.10
N PRO A 199 1.80 -16.91 3.14
CA PRO A 199 1.53 -17.81 4.26
C PRO A 199 1.98 -17.14 5.56
N SER A 200 1.26 -17.42 6.65
CA SER A 200 1.76 -17.07 7.98
C SER A 200 2.96 -17.95 8.29
N ASP A 201 4.08 -17.35 8.67
CA ASP A 201 5.24 -18.06 9.19
C ASP A 201 5.07 -18.44 10.68
N THR A 202 3.98 -18.01 11.31
CA THR A 202 3.75 -18.26 12.73
C THR A 202 3.32 -19.72 12.95
N PRO A 203 4.02 -20.48 13.83
CA PRO A 203 3.66 -21.86 14.11
C PRO A 203 2.23 -21.96 14.62
N ARG A 204 1.44 -22.87 14.03
CA ARG A 204 0.11 -23.19 14.55
C ARG A 204 0.22 -23.88 15.91
N ALA A 205 -0.65 -23.52 16.83
CA ALA A 205 -0.82 -24.26 18.07
C ALA A 205 -1.10 -25.75 17.81
N GLY A 206 -0.54 -26.61 18.66
CA GLY A 206 -0.80 -28.04 18.61
C GLY A 206 -2.22 -28.38 19.08
N GLU A 207 -2.66 -29.61 18.82
CA GLU A 207 -3.99 -30.09 19.22
C GLU A 207 -4.17 -30.14 20.75
N ASP A 208 -3.07 -30.17 21.51
CA ASP A 208 -3.06 -30.17 22.98
C ASP A 208 -2.95 -28.77 23.60
N ASP A 209 -3.16 -27.70 22.83
CA ASP A 209 -3.09 -26.32 23.36
C ASP A 209 -4.22 -26.07 24.38
N PRO A 210 -3.92 -25.70 25.63
CA PRO A 210 -4.92 -25.57 26.69
C PRO A 210 -5.98 -24.49 26.40
N ARG A 211 -5.70 -23.54 25.50
CA ARG A 211 -6.69 -22.52 25.09
C ARG A 211 -7.87 -23.12 24.33
N LEU A 212 -7.71 -24.31 23.75
CA LEU A 212 -8.79 -25.03 23.09
C LEU A 212 -9.86 -25.51 24.08
N GLU A 213 -9.54 -25.56 25.37
CA GLU A 213 -10.48 -25.92 26.45
C GLU A 213 -11.04 -24.70 27.20
N ASP A 214 -10.53 -23.50 26.91
CA ASP A 214 -10.97 -22.25 27.54
C ASP A 214 -12.13 -21.61 26.75
N ALA A 215 -13.35 -21.89 27.19
CA ALA A 215 -14.56 -21.41 26.53
C ALA A 215 -14.69 -19.87 26.51
N ASP A 216 -14.21 -19.19 27.54
CA ASP A 216 -14.29 -17.72 27.63
C ASP A 216 -13.30 -17.08 26.65
N TYR A 217 -12.09 -17.64 26.57
CA TYR A 217 -11.10 -17.23 25.57
C TYR A 217 -11.59 -17.48 24.14
N LEU A 218 -12.13 -18.66 23.85
CA LEU A 218 -12.64 -18.98 22.52
C LEU A 218 -13.83 -18.08 22.13
N ALA A 219 -14.69 -17.71 23.07
CA ALA A 219 -15.76 -16.75 22.82
C ALA A 219 -15.21 -15.35 22.44
N GLU A 220 -14.11 -14.91 23.06
CA GLU A 220 -13.44 -13.66 22.66
C GLU A 220 -12.77 -13.79 21.28
N VAL A 221 -12.10 -14.91 20.98
CA VAL A 221 -11.50 -15.15 19.66
C VAL A 221 -12.56 -15.18 18.55
N ASP A 222 -13.71 -15.80 18.82
CA ASP A 222 -14.85 -15.82 17.89
C ASP A 222 -15.47 -14.42 17.73
N TRP A 223 -15.55 -13.63 18.81
CA TRP A 223 -15.97 -12.24 18.70
C TRP A 223 -14.99 -11.43 17.84
N VAL A 224 -13.67 -11.52 18.06
CA VAL A 224 -12.68 -10.82 17.21
C VAL A 224 -12.76 -11.29 15.76
N ARG A 225 -12.97 -12.60 15.52
CA ARG A 225 -13.22 -13.13 14.17
C ARG A 225 -14.42 -12.42 13.53
N SER A 226 -15.52 -12.28 14.26
CA SER A 226 -16.72 -11.61 13.74
C SER A 226 -16.48 -10.14 13.36
N GLN A 227 -15.62 -9.42 14.09
CA GLN A 227 -15.26 -8.03 13.77
C GLN A 227 -14.42 -7.96 12.47
N ALA A 228 -13.48 -8.90 12.30
CA ALA A 228 -12.68 -9.02 11.08
C ALA A 228 -13.51 -9.43 9.87
N GLU A 229 -14.43 -10.37 10.02
CA GLU A 229 -15.28 -10.85 8.93
C GLU A 229 -16.40 -9.88 8.55
N ALA A 230 -16.87 -9.06 9.50
CA ALA A 230 -17.75 -7.92 9.21
C ALA A 230 -17.02 -6.78 8.49
N SER A 231 -15.70 -6.84 8.38
CA SER A 231 -14.87 -5.80 7.75
C SER A 231 -14.21 -6.28 6.45
N ALA A 232 -13.74 -5.33 5.66
CA ALA A 232 -13.02 -5.60 4.41
C ALA A 232 -11.71 -6.39 4.61
N CYS A 233 -11.24 -6.57 5.86
CA CYS A 233 -10.16 -7.50 6.21
C CYS A 233 -10.38 -8.90 5.62
N SER A 234 -11.63 -9.39 5.61
CA SER A 234 -12.01 -10.66 4.99
C SER A 234 -11.67 -10.77 3.49
N CYS A 235 -11.51 -9.64 2.79
CA CYS A 235 -11.11 -9.64 1.38
C CYS A 235 -9.65 -10.06 1.17
N CYS A 236 -8.82 -10.05 2.21
CA CYS A 236 -7.40 -10.43 2.15
C CYS A 236 -7.03 -11.53 3.15
N HIS A 237 -7.81 -11.70 4.21
CA HIS A 237 -7.47 -12.53 5.38
C HIS A 237 -8.46 -13.67 5.64
N SER A 238 -9.17 -14.14 4.61
CA SER A 238 -10.04 -15.31 4.67
C SER A 238 -9.78 -16.18 3.45
N ALA A 239 -9.19 -17.36 3.67
CA ALA A 239 -8.71 -18.22 2.60
C ALA A 239 -9.80 -18.59 1.58
N SER A 240 -11.04 -18.84 2.03
CA SER A 240 -12.18 -19.15 1.15
C SER A 240 -12.62 -17.98 0.25
N ARG A 241 -12.26 -16.74 0.61
CA ARG A 241 -12.67 -15.52 -0.10
C ARG A 241 -11.58 -14.94 -0.99
N THR A 242 -10.34 -15.36 -0.77
CA THR A 242 -9.16 -14.92 -1.50
C THR A 242 -8.76 -15.91 -2.60
N PRO A 243 -8.53 -15.46 -3.86
CA PRO A 243 -8.24 -16.37 -4.98
C PRO A 243 -6.99 -17.25 -4.84
N SER A 244 -6.03 -16.85 -4.00
CA SER A 244 -4.69 -17.46 -3.95
C SER A 244 -4.26 -17.89 -2.54
N GLY A 245 -5.19 -17.97 -1.58
CA GLY A 245 -4.90 -18.15 -0.14
C GLY A 245 -5.00 -16.82 0.61
N ALA A 246 -4.76 -16.75 1.92
CA ALA A 246 -4.82 -15.49 2.69
C ALA A 246 -3.48 -14.72 2.70
N ALA A 247 -3.49 -13.44 3.08
CA ALA A 247 -2.29 -12.61 3.30
C ALA A 247 -1.91 -12.62 4.76
N VAL A 248 -0.73 -13.10 5.12
CA VAL A 248 -0.09 -12.99 6.44
C VAL A 248 -0.81 -13.73 7.57
N TRP A 249 -2.14 -13.64 7.67
CA TRP A 249 -3.01 -14.27 8.64
C TRP A 249 -4.35 -14.62 8.01
N ASP A 250 -5.08 -15.56 8.61
CA ASP A 250 -6.28 -16.16 8.05
C ASP A 250 -7.32 -16.45 9.13
N THR A 251 -8.51 -15.83 9.04
CA THR A 251 -9.61 -16.04 10.00
C THR A 251 -10.12 -17.48 10.01
N GLU A 252 -9.83 -18.25 8.95
CA GLU A 252 -10.24 -19.63 8.74
C GLU A 252 -9.18 -20.66 9.19
N ALA A 253 -8.06 -20.21 9.79
CA ALA A 253 -6.99 -21.08 10.26
C ALA A 253 -7.31 -21.90 11.53
N GLY A 254 -8.59 -22.12 11.83
CA GLY A 254 -9.08 -22.89 12.96
C GLY A 254 -9.48 -22.05 14.18
N PRO A 255 -9.72 -22.68 15.34
CA PRO A 255 -10.20 -22.01 16.55
C PRO A 255 -9.18 -21.02 17.13
N LEU A 256 -7.88 -21.25 16.91
CA LEU A 256 -6.79 -20.38 17.35
C LEU A 256 -6.20 -19.56 16.20
N TRP A 257 -7.04 -19.10 15.26
CA TRP A 257 -6.62 -18.34 14.09
C TRP A 257 -5.75 -17.11 14.43
N ILE A 258 -5.94 -16.53 15.62
CA ILE A 258 -5.16 -15.38 16.11
C ILE A 258 -3.65 -15.70 16.20
N ASP A 259 -3.27 -16.97 16.35
CA ASP A 259 -1.86 -17.39 16.30
C ASP A 259 -1.24 -17.19 14.91
N THR A 260 -2.03 -17.01 13.85
CA THR A 260 -1.50 -16.67 12.52
C THR A 260 -1.16 -15.19 12.38
N VAL A 261 -1.64 -14.34 13.29
CA VAL A 261 -1.36 -12.90 13.30
C VAL A 261 0.00 -12.67 13.95
N THR A 262 0.91 -11.94 13.28
CA THR A 262 2.23 -11.59 13.85
C THR A 262 2.09 -10.60 15.00
N ASP A 263 3.16 -10.42 15.78
CA ASP A 263 3.13 -9.50 16.92
C ASP A 263 2.98 -8.04 16.49
N GLU A 264 3.56 -7.65 15.35
CA GLU A 264 3.38 -6.32 14.75
C GLU A 264 1.94 -6.10 14.28
N ALA A 265 1.34 -7.12 13.65
CA ALA A 265 -0.05 -7.06 13.22
C ALA A 265 -1.00 -7.03 14.43
N LEU A 266 -0.68 -7.74 15.52
CA LEU A 266 -1.47 -7.71 16.75
C LEU A 266 -1.35 -6.36 17.47
N ALA A 267 -0.16 -5.77 17.52
CA ALA A 267 0.05 -4.41 18.03
C ALA A 267 -0.70 -3.36 17.19
N MET A 268 -0.73 -3.53 15.86
CA MET A 268 -1.54 -2.71 14.96
C MET A 268 -3.04 -2.88 15.23
N ILE A 269 -3.54 -4.12 15.33
CA ILE A 269 -4.95 -4.41 15.66
C ILE A 269 -5.34 -3.74 16.98
N ALA A 270 -4.46 -3.76 17.98
CA ALA A 270 -4.67 -3.12 19.27
C ALA A 270 -4.59 -1.58 19.25
N GLY A 271 -4.06 -0.99 18.17
CA GLY A 271 -3.85 0.45 18.09
C GLY A 271 -2.61 0.97 18.82
N TYR A 272 -1.63 0.10 19.11
CA TYR A 272 -0.35 0.52 19.66
C TYR A 272 0.62 1.02 18.59
N THR A 273 0.43 0.61 17.33
CA THR A 273 1.14 1.18 16.18
C THR A 273 0.19 1.99 15.30
N ASP A 274 0.69 3.08 14.73
CA ASP A 274 -0.08 3.91 13.82
C ASP A 274 -0.40 3.14 12.53
N SER A 275 -1.69 3.09 12.18
CA SER A 275 -2.19 2.48 10.95
C SER A 275 -3.20 3.38 10.22
N ALA A 276 -3.17 4.68 10.51
CA ALA A 276 -4.05 5.67 9.89
C ALA A 276 -3.78 5.84 8.38
N ALA A 277 -2.65 5.32 7.88
CA ALA A 277 -2.31 5.26 6.46
C ALA A 277 -3.19 4.28 5.64
N PHE A 278 -3.97 3.42 6.30
CA PHE A 278 -5.05 2.65 5.65
C PHE A 278 -6.41 3.37 5.67
N GLY A 279 -6.45 4.55 6.27
CA GLY A 279 -7.64 5.37 6.39
C GLY A 279 -8.74 4.79 7.27
N PHE A 280 -9.72 5.62 7.59
CA PHE A 280 -10.90 5.23 8.35
C PHE A 280 -12.07 6.18 8.07
N LEU A 281 -13.28 5.64 8.13
CA LEU A 281 -14.51 6.42 8.19
C LEU A 281 -14.89 6.70 9.64
N GLU A 282 -15.69 7.74 9.88
CA GLU A 282 -16.36 7.90 11.16
C GLU A 282 -17.27 6.70 11.45
N ALA A 283 -17.39 6.28 12.71
CA ALA A 283 -18.15 5.07 13.05
C ALA A 283 -19.61 5.12 12.57
N SER A 284 -20.24 6.30 12.58
CA SER A 284 -21.60 6.49 12.05
C SER A 284 -21.73 6.31 10.54
N GLN A 285 -20.63 6.42 9.80
CA GLN A 285 -20.55 6.17 8.35
C GLN A 285 -20.11 4.73 8.03
N ASN A 286 -19.70 3.98 9.07
CA ASN A 286 -19.13 2.64 8.96
C ASN A 286 -19.91 1.61 9.78
N ASN A 287 -21.23 1.77 9.84
CA ASN A 287 -22.15 0.83 10.51
C ASN A 287 -21.83 0.56 12.00
N GLY A 288 -21.24 1.55 12.69
CA GLY A 288 -20.86 1.49 14.10
C GLY A 288 -19.42 1.03 14.36
N PHE A 289 -18.66 0.65 13.33
CA PHE A 289 -17.28 0.21 13.47
C PHE A 289 -16.30 1.38 13.47
N ASP A 290 -15.45 1.45 14.49
CA ASP A 290 -14.36 2.43 14.63
C ASP A 290 -13.00 1.79 14.28
N ARG A 291 -12.24 2.47 13.41
CA ARG A 291 -10.85 2.14 13.01
C ARG A 291 -9.91 3.35 13.20
N SER A 292 -10.39 4.44 13.78
CA SER A 292 -9.59 5.64 14.02
C SER A 292 -8.49 5.41 15.06
N ARG A 293 -8.65 4.37 15.90
CA ARG A 293 -7.73 4.03 16.98
C ARG A 293 -7.10 2.65 16.85
N THR A 294 -7.77 1.69 16.23
CA THR A 294 -7.35 0.29 16.11
C THR A 294 -7.11 -0.07 14.65
N GLY A 295 -6.19 -0.99 14.37
CA GLY A 295 -5.92 -1.46 13.01
C GLY A 295 -7.07 -2.26 12.41
N LEU A 296 -7.79 -3.00 13.26
CA LEU A 296 -9.01 -3.73 12.95
C LEU A 296 -10.22 -2.84 13.29
N PRO A 297 -11.15 -2.58 12.33
CA PRO A 297 -12.41 -1.94 12.67
C PRO A 297 -13.18 -2.74 13.71
N THR A 298 -13.72 -2.08 14.73
CA THR A 298 -14.53 -2.74 15.76
C THR A 298 -15.64 -1.87 16.31
N THR A 299 -16.72 -2.48 16.77
CA THR A 299 -17.80 -1.83 17.52
C THR A 299 -17.44 -1.56 18.99
N ASP A 300 -16.38 -2.18 19.52
CA ASP A 300 -15.94 -2.04 20.92
C ASP A 300 -14.40 -1.97 21.02
N VAL A 301 -13.87 -0.75 20.88
CA VAL A 301 -12.43 -0.48 20.95
C VAL A 301 -11.81 -0.97 22.27
N PRO A 302 -12.34 -0.63 23.47
CA PRO A 302 -11.78 -1.13 24.72
C PRO A 302 -11.72 -2.66 24.82
N ARG A 303 -12.75 -3.39 24.34
CA ARG A 303 -12.74 -4.86 24.37
C ARG A 303 -11.68 -5.44 23.46
N LEU A 304 -11.55 -4.93 22.24
CA LEU A 304 -10.51 -5.37 21.30
C LEU A 304 -9.10 -5.12 21.85
N GLN A 305 -8.86 -3.95 22.44
CA GLN A 305 -7.56 -3.63 23.06
C GLN A 305 -7.26 -4.59 24.21
N ALA A 306 -8.22 -4.83 25.11
CA ALA A 306 -8.04 -5.74 26.23
C ALA A 306 -7.78 -7.20 25.77
N PHE A 307 -8.39 -7.64 24.67
CA PHE A 307 -8.07 -8.94 24.07
C PHE A 307 -6.63 -8.97 23.55
N ALA A 308 -6.23 -7.97 22.76
CA ALA A 308 -4.91 -7.92 22.16
C ALA A 308 -3.79 -7.77 23.21
N GLU A 309 -3.98 -7.00 24.28
CA GLU A 309 -3.03 -6.91 25.40
C GLU A 309 -2.80 -8.28 26.06
N ARG A 310 -3.85 -9.09 26.25
CA ARG A 310 -3.71 -10.45 26.80
C ARG A 310 -2.92 -11.35 25.85
N GLU A 311 -3.17 -11.25 24.55
CA GLU A 311 -2.41 -12.03 23.55
C GLU A 311 -0.95 -11.59 23.45
N LEU A 312 -0.67 -10.28 23.46
CA LEU A 312 0.71 -9.75 23.49
C LEU A 312 1.44 -10.24 24.75
N ALA A 313 0.81 -10.12 25.92
CA ALA A 313 1.40 -10.58 27.18
C ALA A 313 1.67 -12.10 27.18
N ARG A 314 0.76 -12.91 26.60
CA ARG A 314 0.96 -14.36 26.44
C ARG A 314 2.18 -14.66 25.57
N ARG A 315 2.45 -13.83 24.56
CA ARG A 315 3.61 -13.94 23.66
C ARG A 315 4.88 -13.32 24.24
N GLY A 316 4.81 -12.75 25.44
CA GLY A 316 5.96 -12.14 26.12
C GLY A 316 6.27 -10.71 25.67
N LEU A 317 5.35 -10.05 24.97
CA LEU A 317 5.49 -8.66 24.57
C LEU A 317 4.67 -7.74 25.48
N SER A 318 5.31 -6.71 26.05
CA SER A 318 4.60 -5.68 26.81
C SER A 318 3.93 -4.65 25.88
N VAL A 319 2.97 -3.89 26.43
CA VAL A 319 2.34 -2.78 25.70
C VAL A 319 3.36 -1.69 25.33
N GLU A 320 4.36 -1.46 26.18
CA GLU A 320 5.42 -0.50 25.90
C GLU A 320 6.28 -0.93 24.70
N GLU A 321 6.67 -2.20 24.64
CA GLU A 321 7.38 -2.75 23.48
C GLU A 321 6.51 -2.74 22.22
N ALA A 322 5.22 -3.10 22.33
CA ALA A 322 4.28 -3.05 21.21
C ALA A 322 4.09 -1.62 20.67
N ALA A 323 4.06 -0.61 21.54
CA ALA A 323 3.93 0.80 21.15
C ALA A 323 5.24 1.39 20.57
N ALA A 324 6.37 0.76 20.84
CA ALA A 324 7.67 1.13 20.26
C ALA A 324 7.88 0.54 18.85
N LEU A 325 7.00 -0.36 18.40
CA LEU A 325 7.06 -0.92 17.05
C LEU A 325 6.80 0.17 16.00
N PRO A 326 7.41 0.07 14.80
CA PRO A 326 7.21 1.05 13.73
C PRO A 326 5.73 1.17 13.30
N PRO A 327 5.32 2.34 12.77
CA PRO A 327 4.04 2.49 12.11
C PRO A 327 3.82 1.43 11.03
N PHE A 328 2.59 0.94 10.93
CA PHE A 328 2.24 -0.04 9.92
C PHE A 328 2.11 0.62 8.55
N ALA A 329 2.47 -0.12 7.51
CA ALA A 329 2.45 0.35 6.12
C ALA A 329 3.29 1.64 5.91
N PRO A 330 4.60 1.63 6.25
CA PRO A 330 5.47 2.81 6.21
C PRO A 330 5.51 3.48 4.83
N PHE A 331 5.31 2.70 3.76
CA PHE A 331 5.12 3.18 2.40
C PHE A 331 3.98 4.20 2.27
N PHE A 332 2.79 3.90 2.82
CA PHE A 332 1.67 4.83 2.74
C PHE A 332 1.86 6.02 3.67
N ARG A 333 2.74 5.88 4.67
CA ARG A 333 3.11 6.99 5.55
C ARG A 333 4.02 8.00 4.83
N GLU A 334 4.95 7.54 4.00
CA GLU A 334 5.77 8.42 3.15
C GLU A 334 4.91 9.36 2.33
N LEU A 335 3.82 8.86 1.74
CA LEU A 335 2.94 9.68 0.90
C LEU A 335 2.47 10.95 1.58
N ILE A 336 2.30 10.88 2.89
CA ILE A 336 1.63 11.86 3.72
C ILE A 336 2.64 12.71 4.51
N ASP A 337 3.77 12.13 4.88
CA ASP A 337 4.87 12.82 5.56
C ASP A 337 5.86 13.47 4.57
N HIS A 338 5.63 13.27 3.26
CA HIS A 338 6.39 13.90 2.20
C HIS A 338 6.39 15.42 2.33
N VAL A 339 7.59 16.01 2.24
CA VAL A 339 7.77 17.46 2.18
C VAL A 339 8.15 17.82 0.75
N PRO A 340 7.30 18.58 0.02
CA PRO A 340 7.58 18.88 -1.38
C PRO A 340 8.79 19.82 -1.51
N ASP A 341 9.66 19.56 -2.47
CA ASP A 341 10.69 20.48 -2.94
C ASP A 341 10.13 21.47 -3.97
N ASP A 342 10.94 22.43 -4.42
CA ASP A 342 10.55 23.32 -5.52
C ASP A 342 10.42 22.54 -6.84
N CYS A 343 9.43 22.90 -7.66
CA CYS A 343 9.22 22.29 -8.96
C CYS A 343 10.41 22.59 -9.90
N GLY A 344 10.78 21.57 -10.69
CA GLY A 344 11.74 21.75 -11.78
C GLY A 344 11.22 22.69 -12.88
N PRO A 345 12.11 23.15 -13.79
CA PRO A 345 11.71 24.02 -14.89
C PRO A 345 10.56 23.44 -15.72
N GLY A 346 9.49 24.23 -15.90
CA GLY A 346 8.33 23.83 -16.71
C GLY A 346 7.29 22.95 -16.00
N VAL A 347 7.46 22.68 -14.69
CA VAL A 347 6.48 21.98 -13.84
C VAL A 347 5.81 23.01 -12.90
N GLY A 348 4.51 22.85 -12.65
CA GLY A 348 3.71 23.83 -11.89
C GLY A 348 2.60 24.45 -12.75
N LEU A 349 2.38 25.76 -12.62
CA LEU A 349 1.45 26.52 -13.47
C LEU A 349 2.24 27.37 -14.46
N ASP A 350 1.97 27.24 -15.76
CA ASP A 350 2.61 28.06 -16.80
C ASP A 350 1.95 29.45 -16.97
N ASP A 351 2.58 30.33 -17.75
CA ASP A 351 2.12 31.71 -18.01
C ASP A 351 0.74 31.77 -18.69
N GLU A 352 0.31 30.67 -19.32
CA GLU A 352 -1.04 30.52 -19.88
C GLU A 352 -2.07 29.98 -18.87
N GLY A 353 -1.68 29.79 -17.60
CA GLY A 353 -2.54 29.28 -16.54
C GLY A 353 -2.81 27.77 -16.64
N ARG A 354 -1.92 27.01 -17.29
CA ARG A 354 -2.05 25.56 -17.44
C ARG A 354 -1.13 24.81 -16.50
N LEU A 355 -1.66 23.77 -15.88
CA LEU A 355 -0.91 22.90 -14.98
C LEU A 355 -0.02 21.95 -15.78
N ARG A 356 1.24 21.86 -15.39
CA ARG A 356 2.28 21.02 -16.00
C ARG A 356 2.90 20.10 -14.96
N TRP A 357 3.15 18.86 -15.35
CA TRP A 357 3.82 17.85 -14.54
C TRP A 357 4.52 16.85 -15.46
N THR A 358 5.45 16.08 -14.88
CA THR A 358 6.22 15.02 -15.54
C THR A 358 5.89 13.68 -14.89
N GLY A 359 5.97 12.56 -15.64
CA GLY A 359 5.68 11.21 -15.13
C GLY A 359 4.36 10.59 -15.63
N GLY A 360 3.68 11.26 -16.57
CA GLY A 360 2.62 10.68 -17.39
C GLY A 360 1.19 11.00 -16.94
N ALA A 361 0.26 10.08 -17.24
CA ALA A 361 -1.17 10.31 -17.04
C ALA A 361 -1.58 10.26 -15.56
N ALA A 362 -2.48 11.15 -15.15
CA ALA A 362 -2.92 11.32 -13.77
C ALA A 362 -4.40 11.03 -13.59
N ARG A 363 -4.77 10.48 -12.43
CA ARG A 363 -6.18 10.34 -12.01
C ARG A 363 -6.56 11.29 -10.90
N TYR A 364 -5.58 11.83 -10.18
CA TYR A 364 -5.82 12.76 -9.09
C TYR A 364 -4.88 13.95 -9.22
N VAL A 365 -5.45 15.15 -9.13
CA VAL A 365 -4.70 16.41 -9.16
C VAL A 365 -5.21 17.30 -8.05
N TRP A 366 -4.28 17.81 -7.26
CA TRP A 366 -4.53 18.80 -6.21
C TRP A 366 -3.64 20.02 -6.41
N VAL A 367 -4.23 21.18 -6.18
CA VAL A 367 -3.50 22.43 -5.91
C VAL A 367 -3.84 22.83 -4.49
N LEU A 368 -2.81 22.98 -3.67
CA LEU A 368 -2.94 23.31 -2.25
C LEU A 368 -2.12 24.54 -1.90
N GLU A 369 -2.39 25.11 -0.73
CA GLU A 369 -1.50 26.07 -0.08
C GLU A 369 -0.10 25.46 0.11
N ALA A 370 0.97 26.26 0.03
CA ALA A 370 2.35 25.76 0.07
C ALA A 370 2.71 24.95 1.33
N ALA A 371 2.04 25.21 2.45
CA ALA A 371 2.25 24.56 3.74
C ALA A 371 1.24 23.43 4.02
N ALA A 372 0.32 23.15 3.09
CA ALA A 372 -0.64 22.06 3.24
C ALA A 372 0.09 20.71 3.27
N ARG A 373 -0.51 19.74 3.97
CA ARG A 373 -0.03 18.35 4.02
C ARG A 373 -0.19 17.70 2.64
N SER A 374 0.65 16.72 2.32
CA SER A 374 0.46 15.89 1.14
C SER A 374 -0.86 15.10 1.19
N PRO A 375 -1.64 15.10 0.09
CA PRO A 375 -2.88 14.33 -0.02
C PRO A 375 -2.58 12.87 -0.43
N GLY A 376 -3.65 12.09 -0.69
CA GLY A 376 -3.56 10.80 -1.38
C GLY A 376 -3.68 9.55 -0.51
N VAL A 377 -4.20 9.69 0.71
CA VAL A 377 -4.62 8.54 1.53
C VAL A 377 -6.10 8.70 1.92
N PRO A 378 -7.03 8.17 1.11
CA PRO A 378 -8.45 8.21 1.43
C PRO A 378 -8.84 7.21 2.52
N PRO A 379 -9.94 7.48 3.25
CA PRO A 379 -10.76 8.69 3.15
C PRO A 379 -10.30 9.86 4.04
N ASN A 380 -9.46 9.63 5.05
CA ASN A 380 -9.14 10.59 6.12
C ASN A 380 -8.09 11.66 5.76
N TRP A 381 -7.14 11.37 4.87
CA TRP A 381 -6.03 12.29 4.51
C TRP A 381 -5.97 12.61 3.02
N ASP A 382 -7.10 12.52 2.36
CA ASP A 382 -7.20 12.70 0.91
C ASP A 382 -7.53 14.14 0.50
N LEU A 383 -8.20 14.89 1.38
CA LEU A 383 -8.48 16.32 1.23
C LEU A 383 -7.99 17.08 2.48
N PRO A 384 -6.67 17.30 2.63
CA PRO A 384 -6.13 18.01 3.79
C PRO A 384 -6.57 19.48 3.82
N GLU A 385 -6.50 20.08 5.01
CA GLU A 385 -6.68 21.53 5.16
C GLU A 385 -5.69 22.29 4.26
N GLY A 386 -6.15 23.38 3.65
CA GLY A 386 -5.40 24.12 2.64
C GLY A 386 -5.54 23.59 1.20
N THR A 387 -6.38 22.58 0.96
CA THR A 387 -6.73 22.18 -0.42
C THR A 387 -7.55 23.29 -1.11
N LEU A 388 -7.01 23.88 -2.17
CA LEU A 388 -7.66 24.97 -2.92
C LEU A 388 -8.48 24.43 -4.09
N TRP A 389 -7.95 23.41 -4.75
CA TRP A 389 -8.58 22.73 -5.86
C TRP A 389 -8.20 21.26 -5.90
N ALA A 390 -9.16 20.38 -6.13
CA ALA A 390 -8.94 18.94 -6.23
C ALA A 390 -9.89 18.32 -7.24
N ILE A 391 -9.35 17.51 -8.15
CA ILE A 391 -10.12 16.76 -9.14
C ILE A 391 -9.71 15.29 -9.15
N THR A 392 -10.66 14.44 -9.54
CA THR A 392 -10.48 12.99 -9.62
C THR A 392 -11.11 12.43 -10.89
N VAL A 393 -10.44 11.48 -11.53
CA VAL A 393 -10.92 10.76 -12.70
C VAL A 393 -11.51 9.41 -12.28
N PRO A 394 -12.78 9.10 -12.63
CA PRO A 394 -13.39 7.80 -12.40
C PRO A 394 -12.55 6.65 -12.98
N ALA A 395 -12.53 5.51 -12.29
CA ALA A 395 -11.71 4.35 -12.67
C ALA A 395 -11.99 3.81 -14.09
N ASP A 396 -13.18 4.04 -14.64
CA ASP A 396 -13.60 3.63 -15.98
C ASP A 396 -13.38 4.71 -17.06
N ALA A 397 -12.96 5.91 -16.68
CA ALA A 397 -12.65 7.01 -17.59
C ALA A 397 -11.14 7.08 -17.89
N SER A 398 -10.79 7.69 -19.04
CA SER A 398 -9.40 7.91 -19.43
C SER A 398 -8.68 8.87 -18.47
N PRO A 399 -7.43 8.57 -18.04
CA PRO A 399 -6.67 9.47 -17.18
C PRO A 399 -6.27 10.76 -17.90
N LEU A 400 -5.94 11.79 -17.13
CA LEU A 400 -5.60 13.13 -17.60
C LEU A 400 -4.15 13.22 -18.04
N GLY A 401 -3.92 13.91 -19.15
CA GLY A 401 -2.59 14.45 -19.48
C GLY A 401 -2.35 15.80 -18.82
N CYS A 402 -1.11 16.27 -18.88
CA CYS A 402 -0.75 17.62 -18.45
C CYS A 402 -1.39 18.70 -19.35
N GLY A 403 -1.41 19.95 -18.88
CA GLY A 403 -1.71 21.13 -19.70
C GLY A 403 -3.15 21.62 -19.62
N MET A 404 -3.93 21.10 -18.67
CA MET A 404 -5.26 21.61 -18.36
C MET A 404 -5.20 22.96 -17.64
N ALA A 405 -6.19 23.83 -17.87
CA ALA A 405 -6.24 25.10 -17.14
C ALA A 405 -6.60 24.85 -15.66
N TYR A 406 -6.02 25.65 -14.76
CA TYR A 406 -6.40 25.62 -13.35
C TYR A 406 -7.90 25.97 -13.19
N GLY A 407 -8.65 25.10 -12.50
CA GLY A 407 -10.09 25.23 -12.33
C GLY A 407 -10.95 24.70 -13.48
N GLU A 408 -10.34 24.14 -14.53
CA GLU A 408 -11.06 23.47 -15.62
C GLU A 408 -11.37 22.02 -15.24
N VAL A 409 -12.61 21.59 -15.47
CA VAL A 409 -13.05 20.21 -15.24
C VAL A 409 -13.49 19.64 -16.59
N ALA A 410 -12.71 18.68 -17.10
CA ALA A 410 -13.03 18.01 -18.36
C ALA A 410 -14.21 17.03 -18.20
N ASP A 411 -14.78 16.59 -19.32
CA ASP A 411 -15.85 15.58 -19.33
C ASP A 411 -15.41 14.31 -18.56
N ALA A 412 -16.32 13.77 -17.75
CA ALA A 412 -16.10 12.63 -16.83
C ALA A 412 -15.17 12.88 -15.63
N VAL A 413 -14.49 14.03 -15.53
CA VAL A 413 -13.72 14.39 -14.33
C VAL A 413 -14.66 14.90 -13.24
N ILE A 414 -14.41 14.51 -11.99
CA ILE A 414 -15.17 14.95 -10.83
C ILE A 414 -14.35 15.98 -10.07
N GLN A 415 -14.89 17.19 -9.88
CA GLN A 415 -14.31 18.15 -8.97
C GLN A 415 -14.75 17.89 -7.54
N ARG A 416 -13.77 17.81 -6.65
CA ARG A 416 -13.97 17.55 -5.22
C ARG A 416 -13.84 18.80 -4.38
N VAL A 417 -12.90 19.68 -4.75
CA VAL A 417 -12.70 20.97 -4.09
C VAL A 417 -12.52 22.06 -5.15
N PRO A 418 -13.24 23.19 -5.04
CA PRO A 418 -14.48 23.32 -4.26
C PRO A 418 -15.55 22.34 -4.78
N ALA A 419 -16.70 22.24 -4.10
CA ALA A 419 -17.77 21.33 -4.54
C ALA A 419 -18.13 21.57 -6.02
N ASP A 420 -18.57 20.50 -6.70
CA ASP A 420 -18.79 20.49 -8.14
C ASP A 420 -19.63 21.68 -8.64
N GLY A 421 -19.23 22.23 -9.80
CA GLY A 421 -19.81 23.43 -10.40
C GLY A 421 -19.37 24.78 -9.79
N VAL A 422 -18.53 24.78 -8.77
CA VAL A 422 -17.92 26.00 -8.21
C VAL A 422 -16.50 26.16 -8.77
N ALA A 423 -16.14 27.33 -9.28
CA ALA A 423 -14.76 27.58 -9.69
C ALA A 423 -13.85 27.75 -8.45
N PRO A 424 -12.62 27.22 -8.43
CA PRO A 424 -11.69 27.51 -7.35
C PRO A 424 -11.30 28.99 -7.35
N SER A 425 -10.84 29.48 -6.19
CA SER A 425 -10.32 30.85 -6.09
C SER A 425 -9.09 30.99 -6.99
N PRO A 426 -8.93 32.15 -7.68
CA PRO A 426 -7.76 32.38 -8.52
C PRO A 426 -6.49 32.36 -7.68
N LEU A 427 -5.42 31.80 -8.24
CA LEU A 427 -4.10 31.88 -7.63
C LEU A 427 -3.57 33.31 -7.73
N VAL A 428 -2.78 33.72 -6.74
CA VAL A 428 -2.21 35.06 -6.65
C VAL A 428 -0.78 35.01 -7.20
N SER A 429 -0.51 35.83 -8.22
CA SER A 429 0.82 35.93 -8.83
C SER A 429 1.90 36.24 -7.78
N GLY A 430 2.99 35.48 -7.82
CA GLY A 430 4.11 35.55 -6.87
C GLY A 430 3.94 34.75 -5.58
N GLU A 431 2.75 34.22 -5.27
CA GLU A 431 2.55 33.30 -4.15
C GLU A 431 3.01 31.88 -4.51
N THR A 432 3.42 31.13 -3.50
CA THR A 432 3.84 29.73 -3.65
C THR A 432 2.68 28.79 -3.33
N TYR A 433 2.53 27.74 -4.14
CA TYR A 433 1.50 26.72 -4.01
C TYR A 433 2.10 25.32 -4.11
N TYR A 434 1.40 24.32 -3.59
CA TYR A 434 1.78 22.93 -3.67
C TYR A 434 0.97 22.23 -4.76
N LEU A 435 1.65 21.71 -5.79
CA LEU A 435 1.09 20.81 -6.79
C LEU A 435 1.32 19.35 -6.35
N ALA A 436 0.25 18.60 -6.18
CA ALA A 436 0.29 17.16 -6.00
C ALA A 436 -0.49 16.48 -7.13
N VAL A 437 0.16 15.55 -7.82
CA VAL A 437 -0.40 14.80 -8.95
C VAL A 437 -0.12 13.33 -8.71
N MET A 438 -1.15 12.49 -8.85
CA MET A 438 -1.02 11.04 -8.69
C MET A 438 -1.58 10.31 -9.91
N ARG A 439 -0.87 9.24 -10.29
CA ARG A 439 -1.32 8.28 -11.31
C ARG A 439 -2.59 7.60 -10.83
N ASP A 440 -2.54 7.14 -9.59
CA ASP A 440 -3.65 6.63 -8.81
C ASP A 440 -3.31 6.78 -7.31
N ILE A 441 -4.21 6.41 -6.40
CA ILE A 441 -3.95 6.45 -4.95
C ILE A 441 -2.65 5.70 -4.65
N ALA A 442 -1.77 6.34 -3.89
CA ALA A 442 -0.45 5.87 -3.52
C ALA A 442 0.58 5.72 -4.66
N GLN A 443 0.32 6.32 -5.81
CA GLN A 443 1.26 6.36 -6.94
C GLN A 443 1.54 7.82 -7.32
N PRO A 444 2.38 8.53 -6.55
CA PRO A 444 2.72 9.92 -6.84
C PRO A 444 3.44 10.04 -8.18
N ILE A 445 3.10 11.09 -8.93
CA ILE A 445 3.75 11.48 -10.19
C ILE A 445 4.59 12.73 -9.96
N THR A 446 3.97 13.76 -9.40
CA THR A 446 4.62 15.05 -9.12
C THR A 446 4.12 15.56 -7.79
N ARG A 447 5.06 15.96 -6.92
CA ARG A 447 4.78 16.56 -5.61
C ARG A 447 5.79 17.66 -5.38
N CYS A 448 5.47 18.90 -5.74
CA CYS A 448 6.42 20.01 -5.66
C CYS A 448 5.73 21.36 -5.47
N ARG A 449 6.49 22.36 -5.04
CA ARG A 449 6.04 23.74 -4.87
C ARG A 449 6.35 24.57 -6.11
N PHE A 450 5.36 25.31 -6.58
CA PHE A 450 5.52 26.25 -7.69
C PHE A 450 5.10 27.66 -7.27
N VAL A 451 5.67 28.66 -7.92
CA VAL A 451 5.24 30.06 -7.79
C VAL A 451 4.24 30.35 -8.89
N ALA A 452 3.06 30.88 -8.56
CA ALA A 452 2.10 31.28 -9.57
C ALA A 452 2.64 32.47 -10.39
N PRO A 453 2.55 32.44 -11.73
CA PRO A 453 3.13 33.46 -12.61
C PRO A 453 2.47 34.84 -12.48
#